data_AF-A0A1J4KJ75-F1
#
_entry.id   AF-A0A1J4KJ75-F1
#
_cell.length_a   1.000
_cell.length_b   1.000
_cell.length_c   1.000
_cell.angle_alpha   90.00
_cell.angle_beta   90.00
_cell.angle_gamma   90.00
#
_symmetry.space_group_name_H-M   'P 1'
#
loop_
_entity.id
_entity.type
_entity.pdbx_description
1 polymer ?
#
loop_
_entity_poly.entity_id
_entity_poly.type
_entity_poly.pdbx_seq_one_letter_code
_entity_poly.pdbx_strand_id
1 'polypeptide(L)'
;MMLLFVICISINMTYKGWTNLLKDPDAKPALVFAWAPWCPHCQRLFDTWAKIANKYKNDENVQVISINCTAESKLCQDLGVRGYPSFFTHLSNTSNQVNVARTVDGISNMVESLKVKYVNTKKFLQKLSKAAFPAFTFKLRESDDASLDIATRVCEDHGLIQDERFFINFDNDHQGNCQARAYITNDYFKIYQGKFTYSELSKFVRDFSIKPFDKWSFESILQTNRLFAIPISMPAMYNYTNISKKFDSIVLFGDSTSYPQDKLKKLFKITPEMLPSMVFLNMSSGSKFYVLQKGSEKKVHDFLQNVQNGNTVTFTDFDVPNLKKAKKTNDVKRIVDIANDGVIDGEPDAIPINDSKMIVLFIGIGVLVCGAAAYGYRIYSTSQRKED
;
A
#
# COMPACT_ATOMS: atom_id res chain seq x y z
N MET A 1 -47.03 -3.21 15.26
CA MET A 1 -46.70 -3.85 13.98
C MET A 1 -46.16 -2.86 12.92
N MET A 2 -45.60 -1.70 13.29
CA MET A 2 -44.99 -0.72 12.36
C MET A 2 -43.45 -0.74 12.35
N LEU A 3 -42.80 -1.30 13.39
CA LEU A 3 -41.33 -1.31 13.53
C LEU A 3 -40.59 -2.26 12.58
N LEU A 4 -41.26 -3.27 12.01
CA LEU A 4 -40.63 -4.25 11.12
C LEU A 4 -40.45 -3.76 9.67
N PHE A 5 -41.21 -2.74 9.23
CA PHE A 5 -41.14 -2.27 7.84
C PHE A 5 -40.02 -1.24 7.58
N VAL A 6 -39.60 -0.48 8.60
CA VAL A 6 -38.60 0.61 8.45
C VAL A 6 -37.17 0.06 8.31
N ILE A 7 -36.90 -1.15 8.82
CA ILE A 7 -35.55 -1.77 8.83
C ILE A 7 -35.18 -2.34 7.45
N CYS A 8 -36.15 -2.52 6.54
CA CYS A 8 -35.96 -3.16 5.24
C CYS A 8 -35.15 -2.32 4.22
N ILE A 9 -34.84 -1.06 4.52
CA ILE A 9 -34.19 -0.14 3.57
C ILE A 9 -32.66 -0.10 3.75
N SER A 10 -32.15 -0.38 4.94
CA SER A 10 -30.70 -0.55 5.16
C SER A 10 -30.26 -1.96 4.79
N ILE A 11 -29.03 -2.12 4.28
CA ILE A 11 -28.42 -3.44 4.16
C ILE A 11 -28.20 -3.95 5.58
N ASN A 12 -29.09 -4.84 6.05
CA ASN A 12 -28.88 -5.56 7.29
C ASN A 12 -27.79 -6.60 7.05
N MET A 13 -26.64 -6.38 7.66
CA MET A 13 -25.45 -7.14 7.37
C MET A 13 -25.38 -8.39 8.24
N THR A 14 -25.23 -9.53 7.56
CA THR A 14 -25.01 -10.83 8.18
C THR A 14 -23.52 -11.09 8.34
N TYR A 15 -23.14 -12.02 9.21
CA TYR A 15 -21.76 -12.48 9.33
C TYR A 15 -21.16 -12.89 7.98
N LYS A 16 -21.90 -13.66 7.15
CA LYS A 16 -21.44 -14.06 5.80
C LYS A 16 -21.22 -12.83 4.90
N GLY A 17 -22.18 -11.90 4.88
CA GLY A 17 -22.05 -10.66 4.11
C GLY A 17 -20.83 -9.84 4.53
N TRP A 18 -20.61 -9.72 5.84
CA TRP A 18 -19.46 -9.02 6.39
C TRP A 18 -18.13 -9.67 5.99
N THR A 19 -18.04 -11.00 6.11
CA THR A 19 -16.82 -11.71 5.68
C THR A 19 -16.52 -11.57 4.20
N ASN A 20 -17.55 -11.38 3.35
CA ASN A 20 -17.34 -11.09 1.94
C ASN A 20 -16.85 -9.66 1.73
N LEU A 21 -17.44 -8.69 2.45
CA LEU A 21 -16.98 -7.29 2.44
C LEU A 21 -15.51 -7.19 2.83
N LEU A 22 -15.09 -7.87 3.91
CA LEU A 22 -13.69 -7.89 4.37
C LEU A 22 -12.70 -8.52 3.38
N LYS A 23 -13.20 -9.39 2.49
CA LYS A 23 -12.37 -10.04 1.47
C LYS A 23 -12.27 -9.22 0.19
N ASP A 24 -13.14 -8.23 0.01
CA ASP A 24 -13.19 -7.39 -1.17
C ASP A 24 -12.29 -6.16 -0.97
N PRO A 25 -11.11 -6.11 -1.61
CA PRO A 25 -10.20 -4.99 -1.49
C PRO A 25 -10.78 -3.69 -2.09
N ASP A 26 -11.74 -3.80 -3.01
CA ASP A 26 -12.44 -2.70 -3.66
C ASP A 26 -13.83 -2.46 -3.06
N ALA A 27 -14.10 -3.05 -1.88
CA ALA A 27 -15.31 -2.78 -1.13
C ALA A 27 -15.50 -1.28 -0.98
N LYS A 28 -16.69 -0.82 -1.35
CA LYS A 28 -17.10 0.56 -1.09
C LYS A 28 -16.89 0.85 0.40
N PRO A 29 -16.39 2.04 0.75
CA PRO A 29 -16.33 2.41 2.15
C PRO A 29 -17.73 2.35 2.76
N ALA A 30 -17.83 1.98 4.03
CA ALA A 30 -19.12 1.85 4.67
C ALA A 30 -19.20 2.56 6.01
N LEU A 31 -20.35 3.17 6.29
CA LEU A 31 -20.73 3.53 7.65
C LEU A 31 -21.62 2.43 8.22
N VAL A 32 -21.20 1.85 9.33
CA VAL A 32 -21.84 0.73 10.00
C VAL A 32 -22.53 1.22 11.27
N PHE A 33 -23.79 0.84 11.44
CA PHE A 33 -24.57 1.07 12.64
C PHE A 33 -24.85 -0.25 13.36
N ALA A 34 -24.21 -0.45 14.50
CA ALA A 34 -24.40 -1.62 15.37
C ALA A 34 -25.48 -1.32 16.42
N TRP A 35 -26.51 -2.17 16.48
CA TRP A 35 -27.71 -1.92 17.29
C TRP A 35 -28.31 -3.18 17.90
N ALA A 36 -29.20 -2.99 18.87
CA ALA A 36 -30.04 -4.03 19.45
C ALA A 36 -31.51 -3.56 19.52
N PRO A 37 -32.49 -4.44 19.27
CA PRO A 37 -33.91 -4.08 19.15
C PRO A 37 -34.52 -3.53 20.45
N TRP A 38 -34.00 -3.98 21.59
CA TRP A 38 -34.45 -3.57 22.92
C TRP A 38 -33.76 -2.28 23.42
N CYS A 39 -32.80 -1.72 22.70
CA CYS A 39 -32.07 -0.52 23.12
C CYS A 39 -32.89 0.75 22.83
N PRO A 40 -33.32 1.53 23.85
CA PRO A 40 -34.12 2.74 23.63
C PRO A 40 -33.39 3.82 22.83
N HIS A 41 -32.06 3.89 22.96
CA HIS A 41 -31.24 4.83 22.18
C HIS A 41 -31.18 4.44 20.70
N CYS A 42 -31.19 3.15 20.37
CA CYS A 42 -31.26 2.66 18.99
C CYS A 42 -32.64 2.92 18.39
N GLN A 43 -33.70 2.66 19.15
CA GLN A 43 -35.09 2.87 18.71
C GLN A 43 -35.33 4.31 18.25
N ARG A 44 -34.85 5.30 19.02
CA ARG A 44 -34.92 6.72 18.62
C ARG A 44 -34.12 7.06 17.37
N LEU A 45 -33.10 6.27 17.05
CA LEU A 45 -32.22 6.49 15.91
C LEU A 45 -32.73 5.83 14.62
N PHE A 46 -33.58 4.81 14.71
CA PHE A 46 -34.02 4.04 13.54
C PHE A 46 -34.64 4.91 12.43
N ASP A 47 -35.46 5.90 12.78
CA ASP A 47 -36.06 6.79 11.78
C ASP A 47 -35.02 7.64 11.06
N THR A 48 -34.02 8.13 11.80
CA THR A 48 -32.90 8.87 11.23
C THR A 48 -32.05 7.96 10.34
N TRP A 49 -31.74 6.75 10.81
CA TRP A 49 -30.95 5.79 10.05
C TRP A 49 -31.67 5.35 8.77
N ALA A 50 -32.99 5.17 8.79
CA ALA A 50 -33.78 4.82 7.62
C ALA A 50 -33.73 5.92 6.55
N LYS A 51 -33.78 7.20 6.94
CA LYS A 51 -33.60 8.33 6.01
C LYS A 51 -32.22 8.31 5.35
N ILE A 52 -31.18 8.04 6.14
CA ILE A 52 -29.80 7.92 5.64
C ILE A 52 -29.69 6.72 4.69
N ALA A 53 -30.15 5.55 5.10
CA ALA A 53 -30.13 4.34 4.29
C ALA A 53 -30.84 4.54 2.96
N ASN A 54 -32.00 5.20 2.96
CA ASN A 54 -32.73 5.53 1.73
C ASN A 54 -31.94 6.50 0.83
N LYS A 55 -31.35 7.55 1.42
CA LYS A 55 -30.54 8.55 0.69
C LYS A 55 -29.36 7.91 -0.03
N TYR A 56 -28.70 6.92 0.58
CA TYR A 56 -27.46 6.31 0.07
C TYR A 56 -27.65 4.91 -0.53
N LYS A 57 -28.89 4.42 -0.66
CA LYS A 57 -29.20 3.05 -1.07
C LYS A 57 -28.52 2.63 -2.39
N ASN A 58 -28.47 3.55 -3.36
CA ASN A 58 -27.94 3.31 -4.70
C ASN A 58 -26.60 4.03 -4.95
N ASP A 59 -25.91 4.50 -3.91
CA ASP A 59 -24.64 5.21 -4.10
C ASP A 59 -23.54 4.25 -4.56
N GLU A 60 -22.82 4.62 -5.63
CA GLU A 60 -21.75 3.81 -6.21
C GLU A 60 -20.43 3.86 -5.41
N ASN A 61 -20.32 4.78 -4.45
CA ASN A 61 -19.06 5.13 -3.82
C ASN A 61 -19.07 4.98 -2.29
N VAL A 62 -20.21 4.62 -1.69
CA VAL A 62 -20.32 4.39 -0.24
C VAL A 62 -21.46 3.42 0.08
N GLN A 63 -21.38 2.74 1.22
CA GLN A 63 -22.43 1.89 1.76
C GLN A 63 -22.87 2.37 3.14
N VAL A 64 -24.17 2.18 3.43
CA VAL A 64 -24.75 2.42 4.75
C VAL A 64 -25.31 1.10 5.25
N ILE A 65 -24.69 0.57 6.30
CA ILE A 65 -24.89 -0.80 6.77
C ILE A 65 -25.43 -0.77 8.19
N SER A 66 -26.46 -1.57 8.49
CA SER A 66 -26.87 -1.82 9.86
C SER A 66 -26.56 -3.26 10.27
N ILE A 67 -26.22 -3.48 11.54
CA ILE A 67 -25.98 -4.80 12.11
C ILE A 67 -26.85 -4.94 13.35
N ASN A 68 -27.79 -5.89 13.32
CA ASN A 68 -28.51 -6.30 14.52
C ASN A 68 -27.64 -7.25 15.35
N CYS A 69 -27.04 -6.74 16.41
CA CYS A 69 -26.13 -7.51 17.27
C CYS A 69 -26.82 -8.57 18.13
N THR A 70 -28.15 -8.58 18.24
CA THR A 70 -28.86 -9.72 18.86
C THR A 70 -29.00 -10.90 17.91
N ALA A 71 -29.01 -10.66 16.60
CA ALA A 71 -29.03 -11.71 15.58
C ALA A 71 -27.62 -12.13 15.16
N GLU A 72 -26.69 -11.17 15.08
CA GLU A 72 -25.32 -11.34 14.59
C GLU A 72 -24.31 -11.07 15.71
N SER A 73 -24.46 -11.76 16.84
CA SER A 73 -23.68 -11.52 18.07
C SER A 73 -22.18 -11.68 17.85
N LYS A 74 -21.76 -12.73 17.12
CA LYS A 74 -20.35 -12.98 16.78
C LYS A 74 -19.76 -11.83 15.95
N LEU A 75 -20.49 -11.35 14.95
CA LEU A 75 -20.03 -10.23 14.11
C LEU A 75 -19.79 -8.97 14.96
N CYS A 76 -20.71 -8.65 15.87
CA CYS A 76 -20.54 -7.49 16.75
C CYS A 76 -19.42 -7.67 17.78
N GLN A 77 -19.17 -8.90 18.23
CA GLN A 77 -18.01 -9.20 19.07
C GLN A 77 -16.70 -8.99 18.31
N ASP A 78 -16.60 -9.50 17.07
CA ASP A 78 -15.42 -9.35 16.20
C ASP A 78 -15.16 -7.87 15.85
N LEU A 79 -16.22 -7.07 15.70
CA LEU A 79 -16.14 -5.62 15.52
C LEU A 79 -15.78 -4.84 16.80
N GLY A 80 -15.75 -5.50 17.96
CA GLY A 80 -15.46 -4.87 19.24
C GLY A 80 -16.58 -3.98 19.77
N VAL A 81 -17.85 -4.29 19.46
CA VAL A 81 -19.00 -3.53 19.96
C VAL A 81 -19.15 -3.71 21.47
N ARG A 82 -19.02 -2.63 22.24
CA ARG A 82 -19.13 -2.62 23.71
C ARG A 82 -20.44 -2.05 24.24
N GLY A 83 -21.25 -1.45 23.38
CA GLY A 83 -22.51 -0.82 23.75
C GLY A 83 -23.29 -0.34 22.54
N TYR A 84 -24.56 0.01 22.74
CA TYR A 84 -25.47 0.38 21.67
C TYR A 84 -26.08 1.78 21.89
N PRO A 85 -26.27 2.59 20.84
CA PRO A 85 -25.78 2.38 19.47
C PRO A 85 -24.27 2.62 19.39
N SER A 86 -23.58 1.87 18.52
CA SER A 86 -22.18 2.15 18.13
C SER A 86 -22.08 2.32 16.63
N PHE A 87 -21.19 3.21 16.18
CA PHE A 87 -20.91 3.44 14.77
C PHE A 87 -19.48 3.06 14.43
N PHE A 88 -19.29 2.51 13.24
CA PHE A 88 -17.97 2.16 12.73
C PHE A 88 -17.84 2.61 11.29
N THR A 89 -16.66 3.10 10.91
CA THR A 89 -16.31 3.28 9.50
C THR A 89 -15.53 2.07 9.04
N HIS A 90 -15.94 1.48 7.92
CA HIS A 90 -15.18 0.46 7.22
C HIS A 90 -14.50 1.08 6.01
N LEU A 91 -13.17 1.08 6.00
CA LEU A 91 -12.34 1.62 4.92
C LEU A 91 -11.19 0.65 4.69
N SER A 92 -11.02 0.15 3.46
CA SER A 92 -9.75 -0.47 3.05
C SER A 92 -9.33 -1.65 3.95
N ASN A 93 -10.29 -2.50 4.35
CA ASN A 93 -10.19 -3.61 5.30
C ASN A 93 -10.03 -3.25 6.79
N THR A 94 -10.00 -1.96 7.13
CA THR A 94 -9.95 -1.51 8.53
C THR A 94 -11.34 -1.05 8.96
N SER A 95 -11.73 -1.43 10.19
CA SER A 95 -12.96 -0.97 10.81
C SER A 95 -12.62 -0.24 12.10
N ASN A 96 -12.95 1.05 12.17
CA ASN A 96 -12.70 1.89 13.33
C ASN A 96 -14.01 2.36 13.94
N GLN A 97 -14.11 2.36 15.26
CA GLN A 97 -15.25 2.95 15.95
C GLN A 97 -15.18 4.47 15.81
N VAL A 98 -16.31 5.09 15.47
CA VAL A 98 -16.39 6.55 15.28
C VAL A 98 -17.53 7.14 16.10
N ASN A 99 -17.33 8.38 16.53
CA ASN A 99 -18.39 9.18 17.13
C ASN A 99 -19.09 9.99 16.05
N VAL A 100 -20.40 9.81 15.91
CA VAL A 100 -21.21 10.50 14.92
C VAL A 100 -22.37 11.19 15.64
N ALA A 101 -22.59 12.46 15.32
CA ALA A 101 -23.78 13.16 15.80
C ALA A 101 -25.02 12.43 15.27
N ARG A 102 -25.92 12.05 16.17
CA ARG A 102 -27.09 11.19 15.91
C ARG A 102 -28.24 11.94 15.22
N THR A 103 -27.90 12.79 14.27
CA THR A 103 -28.80 13.59 13.43
C THR A 103 -28.60 13.19 11.97
N VAL A 104 -29.56 13.55 11.09
CA VAL A 104 -29.44 13.30 9.64
C VAL A 104 -28.17 13.96 9.10
N ASP A 105 -27.88 15.19 9.50
CA ASP A 105 -26.71 15.94 9.01
C ASP A 105 -25.40 15.36 9.54
N GLY A 106 -25.34 15.02 10.83
CA GLY A 106 -24.15 14.41 11.43
C GLY A 106 -23.76 13.10 10.77
N ILE A 107 -24.75 12.23 10.51
CA ILE A 107 -24.53 10.97 9.82
C ILE A 107 -24.21 11.19 8.34
N SER A 108 -24.91 12.11 7.66
CA SER A 108 -24.62 12.43 6.26
C SER A 108 -23.19 12.95 6.08
N ASN A 109 -22.72 13.84 6.94
CA ASN A 109 -21.37 14.39 6.87
C ASN A 109 -20.31 13.28 7.00
N MET A 110 -20.52 12.32 7.91
CA MET A 110 -19.65 11.15 8.02
C MET A 110 -19.64 10.33 6.72
N VAL A 111 -20.83 10.02 6.16
CA VAL A 111 -20.95 9.26 4.90
C VAL A 111 -20.28 9.98 3.73
N GLU A 112 -20.49 11.29 3.56
CA GLU A 112 -19.84 12.08 2.50
C GLU A 112 -18.31 12.11 2.67
N SER A 113 -17.80 12.20 3.91
CA SER A 113 -16.36 12.18 4.16
C SER A 113 -15.70 10.87 3.71
N LEU A 114 -16.39 9.74 3.88
CA LEU A 114 -15.94 8.43 3.40
C LEU A 114 -15.90 8.39 1.88
N LYS A 115 -16.97 8.90 1.26
CA LYS A 115 -17.13 8.96 -0.19
C LYS A 115 -16.04 9.80 -0.87
N VAL A 116 -15.75 11.00 -0.38
CA VAL A 116 -14.73 11.89 -0.95
C VAL A 116 -13.36 11.21 -0.98
N LYS A 117 -12.94 10.60 0.13
CA LYS A 117 -11.65 9.90 0.24
C LYS A 117 -11.53 8.76 -0.78
N TYR A 118 -12.60 7.98 -0.93
CA TYR A 118 -12.65 6.87 -1.89
C TYR A 118 -12.64 7.35 -3.35
N VAL A 119 -13.47 8.35 -3.67
CA VAL A 119 -13.57 8.94 -5.02
C VAL A 119 -12.24 9.55 -5.46
N ASN A 120 -11.50 10.23 -4.57
CA ASN A 120 -10.19 10.80 -4.91
C ASN A 120 -9.19 9.73 -5.34
N THR A 121 -9.14 8.62 -4.60
CA THR A 121 -8.27 7.48 -4.94
C THR A 121 -8.69 6.84 -6.27
N LYS A 122 -10.00 6.63 -6.48
CA LYS A 122 -10.53 6.07 -7.74
C LYS A 122 -10.24 6.99 -8.94
N LYS A 123 -10.43 8.30 -8.79
CA LYS A 123 -10.11 9.31 -9.82
C LYS A 123 -8.63 9.33 -10.15
N PHE A 124 -7.76 9.21 -9.14
CA PHE A 124 -6.32 9.07 -9.34
C PHE A 124 -6.01 7.85 -10.21
N LEU A 125 -6.47 6.66 -9.81
CA LEU A 125 -6.21 5.42 -10.55
C LEU A 125 -6.77 5.43 -11.97
N GLN A 126 -7.91 6.10 -12.20
CA GLN A 126 -8.51 6.23 -13.53
C GLN A 126 -7.72 7.14 -14.48
N LYS A 127 -6.92 8.08 -13.96
CA LYS A 127 -6.04 8.92 -14.79
C LYS A 127 -4.83 8.16 -15.29
N LEU A 128 -4.44 7.10 -14.60
CA LEU A 128 -3.25 6.32 -14.94
C LEU A 128 -3.49 5.45 -16.17
N SER A 129 -2.57 5.51 -17.12
CA SER A 129 -2.53 4.54 -18.20
C SER A 129 -2.16 3.15 -17.67
N LYS A 130 -2.51 2.08 -18.41
CA LYS A 130 -2.09 0.71 -18.03
C LYS A 130 -0.56 0.56 -17.95
N ALA A 131 0.19 1.40 -18.65
CA ALA A 131 1.65 1.43 -18.63
C ALA A 131 2.22 2.08 -17.36
N ALA A 132 1.44 2.95 -16.70
CA ALA A 132 1.85 3.62 -15.47
C ALA A 132 1.80 2.70 -14.22
N PHE A 133 1.32 1.47 -14.29
CA PHE A 133 1.44 0.58 -13.13
C PHE A 133 2.85 -0.03 -13.05
N PRO A 134 3.47 -0.14 -11.85
CA PRO A 134 2.83 -0.06 -10.53
C PRO A 134 2.70 1.37 -9.99
N ALA A 135 1.60 1.65 -9.31
CA ALA A 135 1.32 2.94 -8.67
C ALA A 135 1.18 2.79 -7.15
N PHE A 136 1.56 3.80 -6.40
CA PHE A 136 1.58 3.78 -4.94
C PHE A 136 0.65 4.83 -4.37
N THR A 137 -0.15 4.42 -3.38
CA THR A 137 -0.96 5.36 -2.61
C THR A 137 -0.64 5.28 -1.14
N PHE A 138 -0.62 6.44 -0.49
CA PHE A 138 -0.37 6.57 0.94
C PHE A 138 -1.54 7.32 1.55
N LYS A 139 -2.14 6.71 2.55
CA LYS A 139 -3.22 7.30 3.32
C LYS A 139 -2.67 7.69 4.67
N LEU A 140 -2.54 8.99 4.93
CA LEU A 140 -1.87 9.53 6.10
C LEU A 140 -2.86 10.35 6.94
N ARG A 141 -2.58 10.53 8.23
CA ARG A 141 -3.36 11.47 9.05
C ARG A 141 -2.89 12.90 8.77
N GLU A 142 -3.80 13.87 8.73
CA GLU A 142 -3.45 15.29 8.52
C GLU A 142 -2.50 15.85 9.59
N SER A 143 -2.53 15.29 10.81
CA SER A 143 -1.72 15.74 11.96
C SER A 143 -0.44 14.92 12.17
N ASP A 144 -0.11 13.99 11.27
CA ASP A 144 1.01 13.06 11.43
C ASP A 144 2.17 13.42 10.50
N ASP A 145 2.87 14.50 10.87
CA ASP A 145 4.01 15.05 10.10
C ASP A 145 5.15 14.02 9.96
N ALA A 146 5.34 13.14 10.96
CA ALA A 146 6.36 12.10 10.92
C ALA A 146 6.08 11.06 9.83
N SER A 147 4.84 10.60 9.71
CA SER A 147 4.46 9.66 8.64
C SER A 147 4.50 10.32 7.27
N LEU A 148 4.15 11.61 7.18
CA LEU A 148 4.28 12.38 5.94
C LEU A 148 5.74 12.50 5.49
N ASP A 149 6.65 12.85 6.39
CA ASP A 149 8.09 12.90 6.11
C ASP A 149 8.62 11.55 5.63
N ILE A 150 8.27 10.47 6.33
CA ILE A 150 8.69 9.11 5.95
C ILE A 150 8.19 8.74 4.55
N ALA A 151 6.89 8.94 4.27
CA ALA A 151 6.30 8.59 2.99
C ALA A 151 6.91 9.41 1.84
N THR A 152 7.08 10.72 2.06
CA THR A 152 7.66 11.65 1.08
C THR A 152 9.10 11.25 0.78
N ARG A 153 9.96 11.10 1.79
CA ARG A 153 11.37 10.70 1.61
C ARG A 153 11.52 9.36 0.91
N VAL A 154 10.72 8.36 1.28
CA VAL A 154 10.72 7.05 0.58
C VAL A 154 10.36 7.24 -0.90
N CYS A 155 9.33 8.03 -1.20
CA CYS A 155 8.95 8.27 -2.59
C CYS A 155 10.01 9.07 -3.35
N GLU A 156 10.69 10.00 -2.70
CA GLU A 156 11.82 10.74 -3.26
C GLU A 156 12.96 9.81 -3.66
N ASP A 157 13.40 8.96 -2.74
CA ASP A 157 14.53 8.03 -2.94
C ASP A 157 14.24 6.97 -4.01
N HIS A 158 12.96 6.63 -4.23
CA HIS A 158 12.51 5.71 -5.28
C HIS A 158 12.08 6.43 -6.58
N GLY A 159 12.26 7.75 -6.66
CA GLY A 159 11.96 8.54 -7.86
C GLY A 159 10.47 8.70 -8.17
N LEU A 160 9.59 8.55 -7.17
CA LEU A 160 8.13 8.58 -7.30
C LEU A 160 7.52 9.98 -7.14
N ILE A 161 8.19 10.95 -6.50
CA ILE A 161 7.57 12.28 -6.24
C ILE A 161 7.26 13.05 -7.54
N GLN A 162 8.09 12.90 -8.56
CA GLN A 162 7.88 13.53 -9.86
C GLN A 162 7.03 12.67 -10.80
N ASP A 163 6.54 11.54 -10.30
CA ASP A 163 5.89 10.51 -11.09
C ASP A 163 4.38 10.54 -10.87
N GLU A 164 3.61 10.45 -11.95
CA GLU A 164 2.15 10.36 -11.88
C GLU A 164 1.67 9.12 -11.09
N ARG A 165 2.56 8.14 -10.85
CA ARG A 165 2.31 6.89 -10.15
C ARG A 165 2.18 7.03 -8.63
N PHE A 166 2.23 8.24 -8.07
CA PHE A 166 2.19 8.47 -6.63
C PHE A 166 1.02 9.35 -6.19
N PHE A 167 0.36 8.97 -5.10
CA PHE A 167 -0.72 9.74 -4.51
C PHE A 167 -0.76 9.67 -2.99
N ILE A 168 -0.65 10.82 -2.33
CA ILE A 168 -0.96 10.96 -0.90
C ILE A 168 -2.41 11.42 -0.75
N ASN A 169 -3.15 10.71 0.09
CA ASN A 169 -4.47 11.09 0.54
C ASN A 169 -4.44 11.31 2.05
N PHE A 170 -4.95 12.45 2.50
CA PHE A 170 -5.03 12.74 3.93
C PHE A 170 -6.38 12.31 4.51
N ASP A 171 -6.34 11.71 5.68
CA ASP A 171 -7.49 11.33 6.48
C ASP A 171 -7.58 12.21 7.73
N ASN A 172 -8.75 12.82 7.94
CA ASN A 172 -9.11 13.59 9.14
C ASN A 172 -9.39 12.72 10.37
N ASP A 173 -9.39 11.40 10.25
CA ASP A 173 -9.60 10.50 11.37
C ASP A 173 -8.32 10.43 12.25
N HIS A 174 -8.38 11.02 13.44
CA HIS A 174 -7.31 10.96 14.44
C HIS A 174 -6.97 9.51 14.87
N GLN A 175 -7.85 8.53 14.59
CA GLN A 175 -7.68 7.12 14.98
C GLN A 175 -7.24 6.20 13.83
N GLY A 176 -7.19 6.69 12.59
CA GLY A 176 -6.76 5.88 11.44
C GLY A 176 -5.25 5.68 11.39
N ASN A 177 -4.78 4.44 11.39
CA ASN A 177 -3.36 4.16 11.12
C ASN A 177 -3.00 4.55 9.69
N CYS A 178 -1.78 5.07 9.49
CA CYS A 178 -1.23 5.34 8.17
C CYS A 178 -1.19 4.05 7.34
N GLN A 179 -1.69 4.09 6.11
CA GLN A 179 -1.72 2.94 5.19
C GLN A 179 -0.91 3.24 3.94
N ALA A 180 -0.22 2.23 3.41
CA ALA A 180 0.42 2.30 2.09
C ALA A 180 -0.08 1.15 1.22
N ARG A 181 -0.22 1.42 -0.08
CA ARG A 181 -0.70 0.45 -1.07
C ARG A 181 0.15 0.52 -2.32
N ALA A 182 0.41 -0.65 -2.92
CA ALA A 182 1.01 -0.80 -4.24
C ALA A 182 -0.01 -1.40 -5.20
N TYR A 183 -0.51 -0.60 -6.12
CA TYR A 183 -1.40 -1.01 -7.21
C TYR A 183 -0.54 -1.57 -8.34
N ILE A 184 -0.71 -2.86 -8.63
CA ILE A 184 0.00 -3.55 -9.72
C ILE A 184 -0.80 -3.47 -11.01
N THR A 185 -2.12 -3.39 -10.88
CA THR A 185 -3.09 -3.04 -11.93
C THR A 185 -4.17 -2.16 -11.32
N ASN A 186 -5.15 -1.73 -12.13
CA ASN A 186 -6.28 -0.94 -11.65
C ASN A 186 -7.21 -1.70 -10.69
N ASP A 187 -7.22 -3.03 -10.77
CA ASP A 187 -8.09 -3.95 -10.03
C ASP A 187 -7.32 -4.86 -9.06
N TYR A 188 -6.00 -4.67 -8.92
CA TYR A 188 -5.18 -5.50 -8.06
C TYR A 188 -4.09 -4.69 -7.37
N PHE A 189 -4.10 -4.75 -6.04
CA PHE A 189 -3.13 -4.05 -5.21
C PHE A 189 -2.72 -4.86 -3.97
N LYS A 190 -1.61 -4.45 -3.39
CA LYS A 190 -1.10 -4.96 -2.11
C LYS A 190 -1.16 -3.88 -1.06
N ILE A 191 -1.66 -4.25 0.11
CA ILE A 191 -1.65 -3.40 1.30
C ILE A 191 -0.38 -3.69 2.09
N TYR A 192 0.35 -2.64 2.43
CA TYR A 192 1.49 -2.72 3.32
C TYR A 192 1.04 -3.03 4.76
N GLN A 193 1.66 -4.02 5.39
CA GLN A 193 1.29 -4.53 6.74
C GLN A 193 2.41 -4.32 7.78
N GLY A 194 3.53 -3.70 7.40
CA GLY A 194 4.66 -3.49 8.29
C GLY A 194 4.52 -2.23 9.15
N LYS A 195 5.56 -1.96 9.95
CA LYS A 195 5.67 -0.72 10.74
C LYS A 195 6.00 0.44 9.82
N PHE A 196 5.25 1.53 9.93
CA PHE A 196 5.42 2.74 9.12
C PHE A 196 6.74 3.48 9.42
N THR A 197 7.85 2.88 9.00
CA THR A 197 9.22 3.33 9.17
C THR A 197 9.88 3.40 7.80
N TYR A 198 10.89 4.26 7.66
CA TYR A 198 11.60 4.41 6.39
C TYR A 198 12.13 3.08 5.84
N SER A 199 12.81 2.27 6.67
CA SER A 199 13.44 1.02 6.23
C SER A 199 12.43 0.02 5.67
N GLU A 200 11.34 -0.22 6.40
CA GLU A 200 10.35 -1.21 5.98
C GLU A 200 9.51 -0.71 4.79
N LEU A 201 9.17 0.58 4.76
CA LEU A 201 8.38 1.16 3.68
C LEU A 201 9.20 1.29 2.38
N SER A 202 10.48 1.65 2.48
CA SER A 202 11.43 1.65 1.36
C SER A 202 11.61 0.25 0.78
N LYS A 203 11.65 -0.79 1.64
CA LYS A 203 11.65 -2.18 1.19
C LYS A 203 10.36 -2.52 0.42
N PHE A 204 9.19 -2.15 0.94
CA PHE A 204 7.91 -2.39 0.29
C PHE A 204 7.81 -1.72 -1.07
N VAL A 205 8.14 -0.42 -1.17
CA VAL A 205 8.12 0.31 -2.45
C VAL A 205 9.06 -0.36 -3.44
N ARG A 206 10.31 -0.62 -3.05
CA ARG A 206 11.30 -1.31 -3.90
C ARG A 206 10.81 -2.65 -4.42
N ASP A 207 10.27 -3.49 -3.53
CA ASP A 207 9.82 -4.83 -3.89
C ASP A 207 8.68 -4.78 -4.91
N PHE A 208 7.79 -3.78 -4.83
CA PHE A 208 6.63 -3.65 -5.72
C PHE A 208 6.79 -2.64 -6.86
N SER A 209 7.94 -1.97 -7.01
CA SER A 209 8.21 -1.05 -8.12
C SER A 209 8.36 -1.76 -9.47
N ILE A 210 8.70 -3.06 -9.47
CA ILE A 210 8.83 -3.85 -10.69
C ILE A 210 7.50 -4.53 -11.00
N LYS A 211 6.95 -4.22 -12.16
CA LYS A 211 5.70 -4.80 -12.66
C LYS A 211 5.91 -6.29 -13.01
N PRO A 212 5.04 -7.20 -12.53
CA PRO A 212 5.07 -8.58 -12.97
C PRO A 212 4.88 -8.70 -14.47
N PHE A 213 5.60 -9.63 -15.09
CA PHE A 213 5.56 -9.92 -16.51
C PHE A 213 6.04 -8.77 -17.40
N ASP A 214 6.76 -7.80 -16.84
CA ASP A 214 7.34 -6.72 -17.62
C ASP A 214 8.78 -7.05 -18.06
N LYS A 215 9.31 -6.21 -18.95
CA LYS A 215 10.69 -6.29 -19.39
C LYS A 215 11.63 -6.10 -18.21
N TRP A 216 12.72 -6.88 -18.21
CA TRP A 216 13.68 -6.87 -17.11
C TRP A 216 15.12 -6.99 -17.60
N SER A 217 16.05 -6.54 -16.77
CA SER A 217 17.48 -6.80 -16.87
C SER A 217 17.97 -7.40 -15.56
N PHE A 218 19.16 -8.01 -15.56
CA PHE A 218 19.74 -8.48 -14.30
C PHE A 218 19.92 -7.34 -13.29
N GLU A 219 20.31 -6.16 -13.75
CA GLU A 219 20.46 -4.96 -12.94
C GLU A 219 19.14 -4.54 -12.30
N SER A 220 18.03 -4.53 -13.07
CA SER A 220 16.72 -4.13 -12.55
C SER A 220 16.21 -5.07 -11.47
N ILE A 221 16.65 -6.33 -11.47
CA ILE A 221 16.22 -7.35 -10.49
C ILE A 221 17.24 -7.59 -9.37
N LEU A 222 18.37 -6.86 -9.31
CA LEU A 222 19.37 -7.07 -8.25
C LEU A 222 18.82 -6.81 -6.85
N GLN A 223 17.96 -5.79 -6.73
CA GLN A 223 17.54 -5.27 -5.43
C GLN A 223 16.19 -5.81 -4.94
N THR A 224 15.55 -6.70 -5.70
CA THR A 224 14.30 -7.35 -5.28
C THR A 224 14.60 -8.37 -4.19
N ASN A 225 13.79 -8.36 -3.13
CA ASN A 225 13.83 -9.39 -2.09
C ASN A 225 13.01 -10.63 -2.44
N ARG A 226 12.20 -10.56 -3.50
CA ARG A 226 11.37 -11.65 -4.00
C ARG A 226 12.19 -12.54 -4.94
N LEU A 227 11.81 -13.82 -5.01
CA LEU A 227 12.30 -14.72 -6.04
C LEU A 227 11.91 -14.17 -7.41
N PHE A 228 12.84 -14.17 -8.36
CA PHE A 228 12.55 -13.76 -9.72
C PHE A 228 12.37 -14.99 -10.63
N ALA A 229 11.17 -15.18 -11.15
CA ALA A 229 10.79 -16.35 -11.94
C ALA A 229 10.89 -16.04 -13.44
N ILE A 230 11.67 -16.84 -14.15
CA ILE A 230 11.91 -16.72 -15.60
C ILE A 230 11.41 -17.99 -16.29
N PRO A 231 10.35 -17.90 -17.12
CA PRO A 231 9.88 -19.03 -17.89
C PRO A 231 10.81 -19.32 -19.08
N ILE A 232 11.17 -20.59 -19.27
CA ILE A 232 11.99 -21.07 -20.37
C ILE A 232 11.22 -22.11 -21.18
N SER A 233 10.97 -21.78 -22.46
CA SER A 233 10.15 -22.58 -23.38
C SER A 233 8.76 -22.96 -22.79
N MET A 234 8.17 -22.07 -21.99
CA MET A 234 6.85 -22.27 -21.38
C MET A 234 5.74 -21.56 -22.18
N PRO A 235 4.48 -22.02 -22.10
CA PRO A 235 3.33 -21.33 -22.69
C PRO A 235 3.14 -19.90 -22.13
N ALA A 236 2.31 -19.12 -22.83
CA ALA A 236 2.13 -17.69 -22.64
C ALA A 236 1.86 -17.24 -21.19
N MET A 237 2.31 -16.03 -20.88
CA MET A 237 2.29 -15.39 -19.55
C MET A 237 0.97 -15.52 -18.78
N TYR A 238 -0.18 -15.51 -19.47
CA TYR A 238 -1.49 -15.44 -18.83
C TYR A 238 -1.76 -16.60 -17.87
N ASN A 239 -1.17 -17.77 -18.12
CA ASN A 239 -1.34 -18.96 -17.26
C ASN A 239 -0.79 -18.78 -15.83
N TYR A 240 0.17 -17.86 -15.63
CA TYR A 240 0.79 -17.65 -14.32
C TYR A 240 0.22 -16.43 -13.58
N THR A 241 -0.77 -15.74 -14.13
CA THR A 241 -1.34 -14.53 -13.52
C THR A 241 -1.91 -14.80 -12.12
N ASN A 242 -2.65 -15.89 -11.97
CA ASN A 242 -3.27 -16.26 -10.68
C ASN A 242 -2.21 -16.66 -9.65
N ILE A 243 -1.18 -17.40 -10.07
CA ILE A 243 -0.04 -17.77 -9.22
C ILE A 243 0.73 -16.51 -8.80
N SER A 244 1.02 -15.62 -9.75
CA SER A 244 1.69 -14.35 -9.50
C SER A 244 0.95 -13.52 -8.46
N LYS A 245 -0.38 -13.37 -8.59
CA LYS A 245 -1.22 -12.69 -7.58
C LYS A 245 -1.21 -13.40 -6.21
N LYS A 246 -1.30 -14.74 -6.20
CA LYS A 246 -1.34 -15.53 -4.95
C LYS A 246 -0.04 -15.42 -4.15
N PHE A 247 1.11 -15.44 -4.83
CA PHE A 247 2.44 -15.53 -4.21
C PHE A 247 3.27 -14.25 -4.39
N ASP A 248 2.65 -13.12 -4.67
CA ASP A 248 3.34 -11.87 -5.02
C ASP A 248 4.25 -11.30 -3.93
N SER A 249 4.09 -11.71 -2.67
CA SER A 249 5.00 -11.35 -1.57
C SER A 249 6.33 -12.10 -1.64
N ILE A 250 6.40 -13.22 -2.35
CA ILE A 250 7.60 -14.08 -2.42
C ILE A 250 8.15 -14.24 -3.84
N VAL A 251 7.37 -14.00 -4.89
CA VAL A 251 7.82 -14.16 -6.28
C VAL A 251 7.40 -13.00 -7.17
N LEU A 252 8.26 -12.68 -8.14
CA LEU A 252 8.04 -11.76 -9.24
C LEU A 252 8.33 -12.49 -10.55
N PHE A 253 7.39 -12.49 -11.50
CA PHE A 253 7.57 -13.11 -12.81
C PHE A 253 8.16 -12.11 -13.80
N GLY A 254 9.17 -12.54 -14.56
CA GLY A 254 9.76 -11.77 -15.64
C GLY A 254 9.18 -12.13 -17.01
N ASP A 255 9.29 -11.20 -17.94
CA ASP A 255 9.01 -11.46 -19.34
C ASP A 255 10.05 -12.41 -19.98
N SER A 256 9.57 -13.44 -20.70
CA SER A 256 10.45 -14.46 -21.30
C SER A 256 11.23 -13.96 -22.52
N THR A 257 10.84 -12.82 -23.11
CA THR A 257 11.48 -12.24 -24.30
C THR A 257 12.59 -11.25 -23.95
N SER A 258 12.69 -10.85 -22.68
CA SER A 258 13.63 -9.84 -22.18
C SER A 258 15.09 -10.25 -22.29
N TYR A 259 15.38 -11.55 -22.34
CA TYR A 259 16.72 -12.08 -22.51
C TYR A 259 16.73 -13.27 -23.48
N PRO A 260 17.74 -13.40 -24.35
CA PRO A 260 17.79 -14.50 -25.32
C PRO A 260 17.74 -15.88 -24.63
N GLN A 261 16.72 -16.66 -24.98
CA GLN A 261 16.44 -17.96 -24.36
C GLN A 261 17.63 -18.93 -24.45
N ASP A 262 18.37 -18.95 -25.55
CA ASP A 262 19.56 -19.81 -25.68
C ASP A 262 20.69 -19.41 -24.75
N LYS A 263 20.82 -18.12 -24.43
CA LYS A 263 21.79 -17.65 -23.44
C LYS A 263 21.35 -18.01 -22.01
N LEU A 264 20.05 -17.94 -21.70
CA LEU A 264 19.52 -18.41 -20.40
C LEU A 264 19.74 -19.90 -20.22
N LYS A 265 19.46 -20.70 -21.26
CA LYS A 265 19.68 -22.15 -21.23
C LYS A 265 21.15 -22.48 -20.96
N LYS A 266 22.08 -21.80 -21.62
CA LYS A 266 23.52 -21.96 -21.36
C LYS A 266 23.89 -21.53 -19.93
N LEU A 267 23.41 -20.37 -19.49
CA LEU A 267 23.73 -19.81 -18.17
C LEU A 267 23.28 -20.71 -17.02
N PHE A 268 22.07 -21.26 -17.12
CA PHE A 268 21.48 -22.12 -16.08
C PHE A 268 21.63 -23.62 -16.37
N LYS A 269 22.51 -23.98 -17.31
CA LYS A 269 22.86 -25.37 -17.68
C LYS A 269 21.63 -26.21 -18.07
N ILE A 270 20.68 -25.62 -18.79
CA ILE A 270 19.41 -26.25 -19.17
C ILE A 270 19.55 -27.03 -20.48
N THR A 271 19.39 -28.35 -20.40
CA THR A 271 19.32 -29.29 -21.52
C THR A 271 17.89 -29.42 -22.08
N PRO A 272 17.72 -29.91 -23.33
CA PRO A 272 16.39 -30.09 -23.92
C PRO A 272 15.43 -30.98 -23.12
N GLU A 273 15.94 -31.97 -22.40
CA GLU A 273 15.15 -32.93 -21.60
C GLU A 273 14.49 -32.30 -20.36
N MET A 274 15.02 -31.16 -19.90
CA MET A 274 14.49 -30.43 -18.75
C MET A 274 13.35 -29.49 -19.11
N LEU A 275 13.13 -29.24 -20.41
CA LEU A 275 12.10 -28.32 -20.90
C LEU A 275 10.69 -28.94 -20.79
N PRO A 276 9.65 -28.12 -20.64
CA PRO A 276 9.69 -26.69 -20.27
C PRO A 276 10.28 -26.50 -18.86
N SER A 277 10.94 -25.38 -18.57
CA SER A 277 11.54 -25.13 -17.25
C SER A 277 11.19 -23.74 -16.72
N MET A 278 11.14 -23.62 -15.39
CA MET A 278 11.06 -22.32 -14.71
C MET A 278 12.35 -22.11 -13.92
N VAL A 279 13.02 -20.99 -14.13
CA VAL A 279 14.19 -20.61 -13.34
C VAL A 279 13.75 -19.63 -12.27
N PHE A 280 14.09 -19.92 -11.01
CA PHE A 280 13.90 -18.99 -9.90
C PHE A 280 15.25 -18.43 -9.48
N LEU A 281 15.39 -17.12 -9.54
CA LEU A 281 16.57 -16.41 -9.05
C LEU A 281 16.30 -15.87 -7.65
N ASN A 282 17.26 -16.05 -6.76
CA ASN A 282 17.29 -15.43 -5.46
C ASN A 282 18.44 -14.41 -5.45
N MET A 283 18.11 -13.14 -5.59
CA MET A 283 19.09 -12.05 -5.66
C MET A 283 19.42 -11.50 -4.27
N SER A 284 18.55 -11.69 -3.29
CA SER A 284 18.72 -11.17 -1.92
C SER A 284 19.73 -11.97 -1.09
N SER A 285 19.95 -13.25 -1.38
CA SER A 285 20.87 -14.14 -0.65
C SER A 285 22.22 -14.38 -1.36
N GLY A 286 22.58 -13.49 -2.29
CA GLY A 286 23.69 -13.65 -3.23
C GLY A 286 23.25 -14.43 -4.46
N SER A 287 23.55 -13.89 -5.65
CA SER A 287 23.07 -14.34 -6.97
C SER A 287 22.98 -15.85 -7.15
N LYS A 288 21.80 -16.39 -6.82
CA LYS A 288 21.51 -17.81 -6.73
C LYS A 288 20.36 -18.19 -7.63
N PHE A 289 20.34 -19.42 -8.14
CA PHE A 289 19.27 -19.92 -8.99
C PHE A 289 18.83 -21.35 -8.64
N TYR A 290 17.58 -21.64 -8.97
CA TYR A 290 16.98 -22.98 -8.91
C TYR A 290 16.22 -23.22 -10.22
N VAL A 291 16.40 -24.41 -10.82
CA VAL A 291 15.71 -24.80 -12.07
C VAL A 291 14.62 -25.81 -11.74
N LEU A 292 13.37 -25.40 -11.91
CA LEU A 292 12.23 -26.31 -11.88
C LEU A 292 12.04 -26.93 -13.26
N GLN A 293 12.41 -28.21 -13.38
CA GLN A 293 12.35 -28.98 -14.61
C GLN A 293 10.93 -29.50 -14.90
N LYS A 294 10.62 -29.71 -16.20
CA LYS A 294 9.29 -30.15 -16.67
C LYS A 294 8.18 -29.36 -16.00
N GLY A 295 8.34 -28.03 -16.01
CA GLY A 295 7.52 -27.07 -15.29
C GLY A 295 6.07 -27.08 -15.80
N SER A 296 5.14 -26.98 -14.86
CA SER A 296 3.71 -26.79 -15.12
C SER A 296 3.15 -25.80 -14.09
N GLU A 297 1.98 -25.24 -14.34
CA GLU A 297 1.28 -24.36 -13.39
C GLU A 297 1.22 -24.99 -11.99
N LYS A 298 0.81 -26.25 -11.90
CA LYS A 298 0.76 -27.02 -10.66
C LYS A 298 2.13 -27.10 -9.97
N LYS A 299 3.18 -27.50 -10.69
CA LYS A 299 4.52 -27.62 -10.08
C LYS A 299 5.09 -26.28 -9.62
N VAL A 300 4.83 -25.21 -10.36
CA VAL A 300 5.24 -23.85 -9.98
C VAL A 300 4.51 -23.43 -8.71
N HIS A 301 3.20 -23.69 -8.63
CA HIS A 301 2.42 -23.43 -7.43
C HIS A 301 2.94 -24.24 -6.23
N ASP A 302 3.11 -25.55 -6.39
CA ASP A 302 3.60 -26.44 -5.33
C ASP A 302 4.98 -26.00 -4.83
N PHE A 303 5.88 -25.60 -5.74
CA PHE A 303 7.19 -25.05 -5.39
C PHE A 303 7.08 -23.75 -4.58
N LEU A 304 6.25 -22.80 -5.01
CA LEU A 304 6.08 -21.53 -4.31
C LEU A 304 5.40 -21.72 -2.95
N GLN A 305 4.46 -22.65 -2.85
CA GLN A 305 3.83 -23.03 -1.58
C GLN A 305 4.88 -23.63 -0.62
N ASN A 306 5.79 -24.46 -1.13
CA ASN A 306 6.90 -25.03 -0.36
C ASN A 306 7.81 -23.93 0.21
N VAL A 307 8.20 -22.96 -0.62
CA VAL A 307 9.00 -21.80 -0.22
C VAL A 307 8.24 -20.93 0.80
N GLN A 308 6.95 -20.66 0.58
CA GLN A 308 6.13 -19.87 1.48
C GLN A 308 6.02 -20.50 2.88
N ASN A 309 6.00 -21.84 2.95
CA ASN A 309 5.96 -22.59 4.20
C ASN A 309 7.32 -22.61 4.94
N GLY A 310 8.36 -21.97 4.39
CA GLY A 310 9.69 -21.88 5.02
C GLY A 310 10.57 -23.12 4.81
N ASN A 311 10.19 -24.03 3.92
CA ASN A 311 10.98 -25.22 3.63
C ASN A 311 12.24 -24.86 2.83
N THR A 312 13.33 -25.55 3.14
CA THR A 312 14.64 -25.25 2.53
C THR A 312 14.67 -25.70 1.07
N VAL A 313 15.03 -24.78 0.17
CA VAL A 313 15.34 -25.05 -1.23
C VAL A 313 16.84 -24.84 -1.43
N THR A 314 17.50 -25.80 -2.07
CA THR A 314 18.92 -25.67 -2.41
C THR A 314 19.06 -24.87 -3.69
N PHE A 315 19.62 -23.67 -3.59
CA PHE A 315 19.96 -22.85 -4.75
C PHE A 315 21.44 -22.99 -5.10
N THR A 316 21.76 -22.81 -6.37
CA THR A 316 23.13 -22.83 -6.91
C THR A 316 23.58 -21.41 -7.21
N ASP A 317 24.84 -21.05 -6.90
CA ASP A 317 25.38 -19.74 -7.28
C ASP A 317 25.54 -19.60 -8.79
N PHE A 318 25.40 -18.37 -9.30
CA PHE A 318 25.72 -18.03 -10.69
C PHE A 318 26.32 -16.63 -10.82
N ASP A 319 27.13 -16.45 -11.84
CA ASP A 319 27.66 -15.14 -12.20
C ASP A 319 26.63 -14.34 -12.99
N VAL A 320 26.28 -13.17 -12.47
CA VAL A 320 25.33 -12.27 -13.11
C VAL A 320 25.97 -11.64 -14.36
N PRO A 321 25.39 -11.84 -15.56
CA PRO A 321 25.93 -11.28 -16.79
C PRO A 321 25.94 -9.75 -16.79
N ASN A 322 26.97 -9.16 -17.39
CA ASN A 322 27.08 -7.72 -17.70
C ASN A 322 26.95 -6.77 -16.50
N LEU A 323 27.16 -7.23 -15.26
CA LEU A 323 27.41 -6.29 -14.17
C LEU A 323 28.76 -5.64 -14.41
N LYS A 324 28.77 -4.33 -14.68
CA LYS A 324 29.99 -3.54 -14.52
C LYS A 324 30.49 -3.84 -13.11
N LYS A 325 31.69 -4.43 -12.97
CA LYS A 325 32.33 -4.54 -11.66
C LYS A 325 32.36 -3.13 -11.09
N ALA A 326 31.45 -2.83 -10.16
CA ALA A 326 31.51 -1.59 -9.41
C ALA A 326 32.93 -1.52 -8.85
N LYS A 327 33.63 -0.42 -9.10
CA LYS A 327 34.87 -0.12 -8.39
C LYS A 327 34.60 -0.40 -6.91
N LYS A 328 35.41 -1.27 -6.32
CA LYS A 328 35.46 -1.50 -4.88
C LYS A 328 35.94 -0.19 -4.23
N THR A 329 35.06 0.79 -4.10
CA THR A 329 35.31 1.95 -3.24
C THR A 329 34.85 1.52 -1.86
N ASN A 330 35.81 1.19 -1.00
CA ASN A 330 35.61 0.89 0.41
C ASN A 330 35.16 2.15 1.19
N ASP A 331 34.04 2.76 0.81
CA ASP A 331 33.52 3.96 1.48
C ASP A 331 32.47 3.64 2.56
N VAL A 332 32.48 2.42 3.10
CA VAL A 332 31.78 2.14 4.37
C VAL A 332 32.56 2.72 5.55
N LYS A 333 33.88 2.91 5.42
CA LYS A 333 34.71 3.51 6.48
C LYS A 333 34.48 5.02 6.62
N ARG A 334 34.22 5.73 5.52
CA ARG A 334 34.01 7.19 5.54
C ARG A 334 32.68 7.61 6.18
N ILE A 335 31.65 6.76 6.12
CA ILE A 335 30.33 7.05 6.74
C ILE A 335 30.38 6.80 8.26
N VAL A 336 31.19 5.84 8.72
CA VAL A 336 31.37 5.55 10.15
C VAL A 336 32.33 6.54 10.82
N ASP A 337 33.33 7.05 10.10
CA ASP A 337 34.26 8.05 10.62
C ASP A 337 33.59 9.45 10.71
N ILE A 338 32.69 9.80 9.78
CA ILE A 338 31.87 11.03 9.87
C ILE A 338 30.85 10.98 11.02
N ALA A 339 30.36 9.79 11.37
CA ALA A 339 29.41 9.62 12.47
C ALA A 339 30.05 9.68 13.87
N ASN A 340 31.39 9.55 13.96
CA ASN A 340 32.10 9.47 15.25
C ASN A 340 33.01 10.66 15.57
N ASP A 341 33.31 11.56 14.62
CA ASP A 341 34.13 12.77 14.86
C ASP A 341 33.32 14.07 15.10
N GLY A 342 32.03 13.95 15.43
CA GLY A 342 31.13 15.08 15.69
C GLY A 342 31.07 15.57 17.14
N VAL A 343 32.05 15.24 17.99
CA VAL A 343 32.15 15.75 19.37
C VAL A 343 33.53 16.34 19.59
N ILE A 344 33.72 17.64 19.30
CA ILE A 344 34.67 18.51 20.03
C ILE A 344 34.12 19.95 20.05
N ASP A 345 34.16 20.53 21.24
CA ASP A 345 33.86 21.91 21.65
C ASP A 345 34.64 22.99 20.87
N GLY A 346 34.06 24.19 20.71
CA GLY A 346 34.82 25.43 20.44
C GLY A 346 34.16 26.46 19.51
N GLU A 347 34.08 27.72 19.98
CA GLU A 347 33.54 28.94 19.36
C GLU A 347 34.30 29.45 18.09
N PRO A 348 33.77 30.46 17.36
CA PRO A 348 34.02 30.68 15.93
C PRO A 348 35.08 31.75 15.62
N ASP A 349 35.81 31.54 14.52
CA ASP A 349 36.57 32.61 13.84
C ASP A 349 35.95 32.92 12.47
N ALA A 350 35.77 34.23 12.21
CA ALA A 350 35.08 34.81 11.06
C ALA A 350 36.05 35.24 9.95
N ILE A 351 35.79 34.88 8.68
CA ILE A 351 36.25 35.64 7.47
C ILE A 351 35.29 35.36 6.26
N PRO A 352 35.29 36.14 5.16
CA PRO A 352 34.23 37.08 4.80
C PRO A 352 33.38 36.65 3.57
N ILE A 353 32.20 37.27 3.44
CA ILE A 353 31.23 37.06 2.37
C ILE A 353 31.64 37.84 1.12
N ASN A 354 31.64 37.21 -0.06
CA ASN A 354 31.40 37.91 -1.32
C ASN A 354 30.52 37.07 -2.27
N ASP A 355 29.28 37.55 -2.39
CA ASP A 355 28.33 37.55 -3.50
C ASP A 355 27.92 36.29 -4.29
N SER A 356 26.59 36.11 -4.26
CA SER A 356 25.70 35.62 -5.33
C SER A 356 25.46 34.11 -5.44
N LYS A 357 24.62 33.58 -4.53
CA LYS A 357 23.41 32.77 -4.84
C LYS A 357 22.69 32.40 -3.54
N MET A 358 21.38 32.67 -3.51
CA MET A 358 20.49 32.52 -2.35
C MET A 358 20.55 31.08 -1.78
N ILE A 359 21.20 30.93 -0.64
CA ILE A 359 21.14 29.76 0.24
C ILE A 359 20.17 30.13 1.37
N VAL A 360 19.08 29.39 1.53
CA VAL A 360 18.21 29.50 2.71
C VAL A 360 18.83 28.63 3.80
N LEU A 361 19.57 29.26 4.71
CA LEU A 361 20.16 28.66 5.90
C LEU A 361 19.22 28.88 7.08
N PHE A 362 18.86 27.80 7.77
CA PHE A 362 18.09 27.78 9.00
C PHE A 362 18.88 28.47 10.12
N ILE A 363 18.30 29.51 10.73
CA ILE A 363 18.79 30.07 11.99
C ILE A 363 17.83 29.63 13.09
N GLY A 364 18.28 28.71 13.92
CA GLY A 364 17.67 28.44 15.22
C GLY A 364 18.17 29.47 16.22
N ILE A 365 17.28 30.32 16.73
CA ILE A 365 17.41 30.93 18.05
C ILE A 365 16.08 30.71 18.75
N GLY A 366 16.11 29.88 19.80
CA GLY A 366 15.02 29.80 20.76
C GLY A 366 15.01 31.06 21.61
N VAL A 367 13.88 31.76 21.63
CA VAL A 367 13.49 32.59 22.78
C VAL A 367 12.08 32.16 23.17
N LEU A 368 12.00 31.75 24.43
CA LEU A 368 10.79 31.37 25.13
C LEU A 368 9.98 32.65 25.39
N VAL A 369 8.86 32.83 24.67
CA VAL A 369 7.81 33.80 25.03
C VAL A 369 6.45 33.14 24.81
N CYS A 370 5.65 33.13 25.87
CA CYS A 370 4.27 32.68 25.87
C CYS A 370 3.41 33.47 24.87
N GLY A 371 2.49 32.77 24.19
CA GLY A 371 1.20 33.36 23.79
C GLY A 371 0.88 33.39 22.29
N ALA A 372 -0.31 32.86 22.00
CA ALA A 372 -1.16 33.10 20.84
C ALA A 372 -0.86 32.39 19.50
N ALA A 373 -1.88 31.63 19.11
CA ALA A 373 -2.08 30.93 17.84
C ALA A 373 -1.87 31.79 16.58
N ALA A 374 -1.23 31.22 15.57
CA ALA A 374 -1.53 31.48 14.17
C ALA A 374 -1.12 30.27 13.31
N TYR A 375 -2.13 29.52 12.84
CA TYR A 375 -2.01 28.48 11.82
C TYR A 375 -1.60 29.10 10.48
N GLY A 376 -0.50 28.64 9.90
CA GLY A 376 -0.10 28.95 8.53
C GLY A 376 0.00 27.66 7.70
N TYR A 377 -1.08 27.30 7.01
CA TYR A 377 -1.09 26.19 6.06
C TYR A 377 -0.19 26.53 4.85
N ARG A 378 0.82 25.70 4.57
CA ARG A 378 1.56 25.73 3.30
C ARG A 378 0.86 24.77 2.33
N ILE A 379 -0.09 25.31 1.56
CA ILE A 379 -0.76 24.58 0.50
C ILE A 379 0.22 24.44 -0.67
N TYR A 380 0.64 23.22 -0.98
CA TYR A 380 1.27 22.91 -2.25
C TYR A 380 0.18 22.83 -3.33
N SER A 381 -0.15 23.96 -3.95
CA SER A 381 -0.92 23.98 -5.19
C SER A 381 0.06 23.90 -6.36
N THR A 382 -0.08 22.87 -7.18
CA THR A 382 0.57 22.79 -8.49
C THR A 382 0.07 23.96 -9.35
N SER A 383 0.96 24.91 -9.68
CA SER A 383 0.62 26.01 -10.58
C SER A 383 0.47 25.49 -12.00
N GLN A 384 -0.71 25.63 -12.59
CA GLN A 384 -0.83 25.57 -14.05
C GLN A 384 -0.23 26.83 -14.65
N ARG A 385 0.77 26.62 -15.51
CA ARG A 385 1.32 27.65 -16.40
C ARG A 385 0.30 27.87 -17.52
N LYS A 386 -0.31 29.05 -17.58
CA LYS A 386 -0.93 29.57 -18.81
C LYS A 386 0.21 30.09 -19.68
N GLU A 387 0.32 29.58 -20.90
CA GLU A 387 1.01 30.26 -21.99
C GLU A 387 -0.04 31.00 -22.81
N ASP A 388 0.42 32.13 -23.36
CA ASP A 388 -0.31 33.33 -23.79
C ASP A 388 -1.33 33.18 -24.91
#